data_AF-A0A0C9Z5S2-F1
#
_entry.id   AF-A0A0C9Z5S2-F1
#
_cell.length_a   1.000
_cell.length_b   1.000
_cell.length_c   1.000
_cell.angle_alpha   90.00
_cell.angle_beta   90.00
_cell.angle_gamma   90.00
#
_symmetry.space_group_name_H-M   'P 1'
#
loop_
_entity.id
_entity.type
_entity.pdbx_description
1 polymer ?
#
loop_
_entity_poly.entity_id
_entity_poly.type
_entity_poly.pdbx_seq_one_letter_code
_entity_poly.pdbx_strand_id
1 'polypeptide(L)'
;MSSKLFPYSVPTINRSALFKNPSDAVPPTDDLDALHNELKLLRQKSMERAKKAGEDLKTLEESMRRMKEKVKGKAKAVEKVNRERGC
;
A
#
# COMPACT_ATOMS: atom_id res chain seq x y z
N MET A 1 5.19 19.88 -2.47
CA MET A 1 5.26 18.56 -3.13
C MET A 1 3.98 17.84 -2.81
N SER A 2 3.10 17.63 -3.79
CA SER A 2 1.89 16.83 -3.59
C SER A 2 2.29 15.36 -3.48
N SER A 3 1.87 14.67 -2.41
CA SER A 3 2.17 13.26 -2.21
C SER A 3 1.39 12.43 -3.22
N LYS A 4 2.08 11.55 -3.97
CA LYS A 4 1.44 10.57 -4.86
C LYS A 4 0.80 9.40 -4.10
N LEU A 5 0.92 9.40 -2.77
CA LEU A 5 0.42 8.36 -1.89
C LEU A 5 -1.00 8.72 -1.47
N PHE A 6 -1.92 7.78 -1.63
CA PHE A 6 -3.30 7.91 -1.19
C PHE A 6 -3.65 6.79 -0.21
N PRO A 7 -4.48 7.02 0.81
CA PRO A 7 -4.97 5.96 1.68
C PRO A 7 -5.66 4.85 0.88
N TYR A 8 -5.46 3.58 1.26
CA TYR A 8 -6.22 2.47 0.71
C TYR A 8 -7.51 2.27 1.51
N SER A 9 -8.65 2.07 0.84
CA SER A 9 -9.94 1.89 1.51
C SER A 9 -9.96 0.63 2.38
N VAL A 10 -10.52 0.74 3.58
CA VAL A 10 -10.71 -0.39 4.52
C VAL A 10 -11.46 -1.52 3.80
N PRO A 11 -11.02 -2.79 3.91
CA PRO A 11 -11.69 -3.87 3.19
C PRO A 11 -13.08 -4.11 3.78
N THR A 12 -14.07 -4.35 2.92
CA THR A 12 -15.40 -4.79 3.35
C THR A 12 -15.32 -6.15 4.02
N ILE A 13 -15.84 -6.24 5.24
CA ILE A 13 -15.92 -7.49 6.01
C ILE A 13 -16.90 -8.43 5.31
N ASN A 14 -16.53 -9.70 5.15
CA ASN A 14 -17.42 -10.72 4.59
C ASN A 14 -18.68 -10.86 5.47
N ARG A 15 -19.85 -10.72 4.86
CA ARG A 15 -21.15 -10.73 5.57
C ARG A 15 -21.90 -12.05 5.47
N SER A 16 -21.38 -13.02 4.71
CA SER A 16 -22.08 -14.28 4.47
C SER A 16 -22.34 -15.05 5.77
N ALA A 17 -23.57 -15.54 5.91
CA ALA A 17 -23.97 -16.38 7.03
C ALA A 17 -23.22 -17.72 7.01
N LEU A 18 -22.96 -18.26 5.80
CA LEU A 18 -22.19 -19.50 5.62
C LEU A 18 -20.77 -19.43 6.16
N PHE A 19 -20.12 -18.25 6.09
CA PHE A 19 -18.79 -18.07 6.66
C PHE A 19 -18.81 -17.85 8.18
N LYS A 20 -19.89 -17.25 8.71
CA LYS A 20 -19.99 -16.89 10.14
C LYS A 20 -20.56 -18.02 11.00
N ASN A 21 -21.54 -18.73 10.47
CA ASN A 21 -22.29 -19.79 11.13
C ASN A 21 -22.37 -20.98 10.17
N PRO A 22 -21.36 -21.88 10.18
CA PRO A 22 -21.44 -23.10 9.43
C PRO A 22 -22.61 -23.94 9.97
N SER A 23 -23.66 -24.06 9.18
CA SER A 23 -24.78 -24.97 9.48
C SER A 23 -24.39 -26.39 9.08
N ASP A 24 -24.84 -27.37 9.85
CA ASP A 24 -24.69 -28.80 9.50
C ASP A 24 -25.67 -29.22 8.37
N ALA A 25 -26.63 -28.34 8.04
CA ALA A 25 -27.52 -28.50 6.91
C ALA A 25 -26.83 -28.10 5.59
N VAL A 26 -27.11 -28.85 4.53
CA VAL A 26 -26.60 -28.54 3.18
C VAL A 26 -27.15 -27.19 2.72
N PRO A 27 -26.29 -26.18 2.49
CA PRO A 27 -26.74 -24.85 2.11
C PRO A 27 -27.24 -24.82 0.65
N PRO A 28 -28.16 -23.89 0.32
CA PRO A 28 -28.60 -23.68 -1.05
C PRO A 28 -27.43 -23.37 -1.99
N THR A 29 -27.53 -23.84 -3.24
CA THR A 29 -26.50 -23.59 -4.27
C THR A 29 -26.33 -22.10 -4.54
N ASP A 30 -27.43 -21.33 -4.54
CA ASP A 30 -27.40 -19.88 -4.76
C ASP A 30 -26.57 -19.15 -3.70
N ASP A 31 -26.67 -19.57 -2.43
CA ASP A 31 -25.90 -18.99 -1.32
C ASP A 31 -24.40 -19.34 -1.44
N LEU A 32 -24.09 -20.55 -1.92
CA LEU A 32 -22.71 -20.98 -2.17
C LEU A 32 -22.08 -20.18 -3.32
N ASP A 33 -22.81 -19.97 -4.41
CA ASP A 33 -22.34 -19.19 -5.55
C ASP A 33 -22.15 -17.72 -5.18
N ALA A 34 -23.07 -17.15 -4.41
CA ALA A 34 -22.95 -15.80 -3.88
C ALA A 34 -21.68 -15.65 -3.02
N LEU A 35 -21.44 -16.58 -2.08
CA LEU A 35 -20.25 -16.59 -1.25
C LEU A 35 -18.97 -16.74 -2.09
N HIS A 36 -18.96 -17.66 -3.03
CA HIS A 36 -17.80 -17.91 -3.88
C HIS A 36 -17.42 -16.67 -4.70
N ASN A 37 -18.41 -15.95 -5.24
CA ASN A 37 -18.19 -14.69 -5.94
C ASN A 37 -17.67 -13.59 -5.02
N GLU A 38 -18.19 -13.47 -3.79
CA GLU A 38 -17.70 -12.53 -2.79
C GLU A 38 -16.23 -12.82 -2.42
N LEU A 39 -15.89 -14.09 -2.19
CA LEU A 39 -14.52 -14.51 -1.86
C LEU A 39 -13.54 -14.25 -3.00
N LYS A 40 -13.94 -14.49 -4.26
CA LYS A 40 -13.14 -14.14 -5.43
C LYS A 40 -12.86 -12.64 -5.49
N LEU A 41 -13.88 -11.81 -5.26
CA LEU A 41 -13.73 -10.36 -5.26
C LEU A 41 -12.81 -9.89 -4.12
N LEU A 42 -12.96 -10.45 -2.92
CA LEU A 42 -12.09 -10.14 -1.78
C LEU A 42 -10.63 -10.53 -2.04
N ARG A 43 -10.40 -11.70 -2.64
CA ARG A 43 -9.05 -12.12 -3.07
C ARG A 43 -8.45 -11.13 -4.07
N GLN A 44 -9.22 -10.73 -5.09
CA GLN A 44 -8.78 -9.75 -6.08
C GLN A 44 -8.39 -8.42 -5.42
N LYS A 45 -9.28 -7.84 -4.60
CA LYS A 45 -9.00 -6.59 -3.88
C LYS A 45 -7.75 -6.69 -2.99
N SER A 46 -7.55 -7.84 -2.36
CA SER A 46 -6.37 -8.07 -1.51
C SER A 46 -5.07 -8.06 -2.31
N MET A 47 -5.06 -8.66 -3.50
CA MET A 47 -3.91 -8.62 -4.41
C MET A 47 -3.65 -7.20 -4.94
N GLU A 48 -4.70 -6.46 -5.30
CA GLU A 48 -4.59 -5.06 -5.74
C GLU A 48 -3.99 -4.17 -4.63
N ARG A 49 -4.41 -4.38 -3.38
CA ARG A 49 -3.82 -3.70 -2.23
C ARG A 49 -2.33 -4.00 -2.08
N ALA A 50 -1.94 -5.28 -2.19
CA ALA A 50 -0.54 -5.68 -2.09
C ALA A 50 0.30 -5.04 -3.20
N LYS A 51 -0.22 -5.02 -4.44
CA LYS A 51 0.43 -4.36 -5.57
C LYS A 51 0.63 -2.86 -5.30
N LYS A 52 -0.43 -2.15 -4.89
CA LYS A 52 -0.35 -0.73 -4.57
C LYS A 52 0.64 -0.44 -3.44
N ALA A 53 0.64 -1.24 -2.37
CA ALA A 53 1.59 -1.07 -1.28
C ALA A 53 3.05 -1.19 -1.77
N GLY A 54 3.32 -2.09 -2.72
CA GLY A 54 4.63 -2.21 -3.36
C GLY A 54 5.00 -0.98 -4.21
N GLU A 55 4.05 -0.40 -4.94
CA GLU A 55 4.25 0.83 -5.72
C GLU A 55 4.48 2.06 -4.83
N ASP A 56 3.71 2.17 -3.75
CA ASP A 56 3.84 3.21 -2.73
C ASP A 56 5.21 3.14 -2.05
N LEU A 57 5.70 1.93 -1.73
CA LEU A 57 7.02 1.70 -1.16
C LEU A 57 8.14 2.17 -2.11
N LYS A 58 8.08 1.80 -3.39
CA LYS A 58 9.04 2.30 -4.41
C LYS A 58 9.04 3.82 -4.50
N THR A 59 7.85 4.42 -4.47
CA THR A 59 7.70 5.89 -4.51
C THR A 59 8.36 6.54 -3.29
N LEU A 60 8.20 5.95 -2.11
CA LEU A 60 8.86 6.41 -0.89
C LEU A 60 10.39 6.29 -0.99
N GLU A 61 10.91 5.14 -1.43
CA GLU A 61 12.35 4.90 -1.58
C GLU A 61 13.00 5.92 -2.53
N GLU A 62 12.39 6.19 -3.69
CA GLU A 62 12.88 7.20 -4.63
C GLU A 62 12.84 8.61 -4.04
N SER A 63 11.81 8.92 -3.25
CA SER A 63 11.70 10.22 -2.58
C SER A 63 12.81 10.40 -1.54
N MET A 64 13.10 9.34 -0.77
CA MET A 64 14.19 9.33 0.21
C MET A 64 15.55 9.43 -0.46
N ARG A 65 15.77 8.72 -1.57
CA ARG A 65 17.01 8.82 -2.35
C ARG A 65 17.24 10.25 -2.83
N ARG A 66 16.24 10.87 -3.45
CA ARG A 66 16.31 12.28 -3.91
C ARG A 66 16.59 13.24 -2.75
N MET A 67 15.99 12.99 -1.59
CA MET A 67 16.24 13.79 -0.39
C MET A 67 17.69 13.65 0.09
N LYS A 68 18.21 12.41 0.20
CA LYS A 68 19.60 12.13 0.58
C LYS A 68 20.60 12.80 -0.36
N GLU A 69 20.36 12.73 -1.67
CA GLU A 69 21.20 13.38 -2.68
C GLU A 69 21.20 14.92 -2.52
N LYS A 70 20.03 15.53 -2.30
CA LYS A 70 19.93 16.98 -2.02
C LYS A 70 20.66 17.39 -0.75
N VAL A 71 20.56 16.60 0.32
CA VAL A 71 21.26 16.88 1.58
C VAL A 71 22.77 16.77 1.39
N LYS A 72 23.26 15.74 0.70
CA LYS A 72 24.70 15.58 0.38
C LYS A 72 25.23 16.73 -0.48
N GLY A 73 24.46 17.18 -1.48
CA GLY A 73 24.81 18.32 -2.32
C GLY A 73 24.96 19.63 -1.53
N LYS A 74 24.02 19.90 -0.60
CA LYS A 74 24.09 21.06 0.30
C LYS A 74 25.31 21.00 1.22
N ALA A 75 25.60 19.84 1.82
CA ALA A 75 26.75 19.67 2.69
C ALA A 75 28.08 19.97 1.98
N LYS A 76 28.27 19.45 0.75
CA LYS A 76 29.45 19.74 -0.08
C LYS A 76 29.59 21.22 -0.44
N ALA A 77 28.47 21.90 -0.71
CA ALA A 77 28.48 23.33 -1.02
C ALA A 77 28.91 24.15 0.21
N VAL A 78 28.43 23.80 1.40
CA VAL A 78 28.82 24.45 2.66
C VAL A 78 30.30 24.20 2.97
N GLU A 79 30.80 22.97 2.80
CA GLU A 79 32.22 22.63 2.99
C GLU A 79 33.13 23.44 2.06
N LYS A 80 32.77 23.58 0.78
CA LYS A 80 33.52 24.39 -0.18
C LYS A 80 33.55 25.86 0.25
N VAL A 81 32.42 26.41 0.68
CA VAL A 81 32.33 27.81 1.14
C VAL A 81 33.18 28.05 2.39
N ASN A 82 33.19 27.14 3.36
CA ASN A 82 34.04 27.26 4.55
C ASN A 82 35.53 27.20 4.18
N ARG A 83 35.92 26.25 3.32
CA ARG A 83 37.30 26.12 2.84
C ARG A 83 37.80 27.36 2.10
N GLU A 84 36.97 27.99 1.27
CA GLU A 84 37.32 29.22 0.54
C GLU A 84 37.32 30.47 1.43
N ARG A 85 36.58 30.45 2.56
CA ARG A 85 36.55 31.55 3.53
C ARG A 85 37.60 31.42 4.64
N GLY A 86 38.38 30.35 4.67
CA GLY A 86 39.43 30.14 5.67
C GLY A 86 38.91 29.99 7.11
N CYS A 87 37.65 29.59 7.27
CA CYS A 87 37.01 29.25 8.55
C CYS A 87 36.70 27.76 8.62
#